data_AF-A0A4Y1ZA86-F1
#
_entry.id   AF-A0A4Y1ZA86-F1
#
_cell.length_a   1.000
_cell.length_b   1.000
_cell.length_c   1.000
_cell.angle_alpha   90.00
_cell.angle_beta   90.00
_cell.angle_gamma   90.00
#
_symmetry.space_group_name_H-M   'P 1'
#
loop_
_entity.id
_entity.type
_entity.pdbx_description
1 polymer ?
#
loop_
_entity_poly.entity_id
_entity_poly.type
_entity_poly.pdbx_seq_one_letter_code
_entity_poly.pdbx_strand_id
1 'polypeptide(L)'
;MGVPVVYFNSWSEQYRRPFGAVRIGSVIYFSILVEPDAIGEVNLVIQKDGHPFHEVQMKQAADASRRFTCKFRTEGTPGLYFYHFRITFQEDGNRQTLYYCKASDLFGGEGRIVSELSQVEQYQITCFQYADPAPEWYLNGVIYHIFVDRFFNGNRHNRVLHPKKNSFLYATDEDRPYYIRDKNDKIARWDFFGGNLSGVIAKLVDLKRLGVTIIYLSPIFEARSNHKYDTGDFRKIDPMFGDEKIFKKLVSKAGQLGIRIILDGVFNHVGVDSVYFNRFGNYGSGGAYQDASSPYHDWFTFHGDRDHYDCWWSITDLPTVNKAKITYQKFIYDSEESVIDTWTEMGIGGWRLDVADELSDGFIAGIRNALHRHEKRGPKSTDW
;
A
#
# COMPACT_ATOMS: atom_id res chain seq x y z
N MET A 1 16.54 -10.44 -49.46
CA MET A 1 17.24 -10.76 -48.17
C MET A 1 16.17 -10.76 -47.08
N GLY A 2 16.35 -11.45 -45.95
CA GLY A 2 15.29 -11.54 -44.94
C GLY A 2 15.25 -10.34 -43.99
N VAL A 3 14.14 -10.15 -43.28
CA VAL A 3 14.04 -9.21 -42.15
C VAL A 3 15.17 -9.49 -41.15
N PRO A 4 15.94 -8.49 -40.70
CA PRO A 4 17.05 -8.71 -39.77
C PRO A 4 16.54 -9.31 -38.47
N VAL A 5 17.29 -10.28 -37.93
CA VAL A 5 17.02 -10.83 -36.60
C VAL A 5 17.44 -9.77 -35.57
N VAL A 6 16.47 -9.25 -34.84
CA VAL A 6 16.68 -8.27 -33.77
C VAL A 6 16.21 -8.87 -32.46
N TYR A 7 17.02 -8.74 -31.40
CA TYR A 7 16.67 -9.26 -30.08
C TYR A 7 17.13 -8.35 -28.95
N PHE A 8 16.20 -8.05 -28.04
CA PHE A 8 16.43 -7.31 -26.81
C PHE A 8 15.48 -7.82 -25.72
N ASN A 9 16.00 -7.99 -24.51
CA ASN A 9 15.20 -8.34 -23.34
C ASN A 9 15.46 -7.34 -22.21
N SER A 10 14.46 -6.53 -21.86
CA SER A 10 14.60 -5.47 -20.85
C SER A 10 14.83 -5.99 -19.43
N TRP A 11 14.57 -7.28 -19.18
CA TRP A 11 14.77 -7.93 -17.88
C TRP A 11 16.15 -8.56 -17.72
N SER A 12 16.90 -8.67 -18.80
CA SER A 12 18.26 -9.19 -18.76
C SER A 12 19.28 -8.04 -18.67
N GLU A 13 20.13 -8.09 -17.66
CA GLU A 13 21.22 -7.12 -17.46
C GLU A 13 22.28 -7.14 -18.58
N GLN A 14 22.26 -8.18 -19.43
CA GLN A 14 23.05 -8.22 -20.65
C GLN A 14 22.64 -7.14 -21.65
N TYR A 15 21.33 -6.84 -21.72
CA TYR A 15 20.75 -5.91 -22.69
C TYR A 15 20.42 -4.56 -22.06
N ARG A 16 20.04 -4.53 -20.79
CA ARG A 16 19.72 -3.28 -20.10
C ARG A 16 20.17 -3.33 -18.65
N ARG A 17 21.12 -2.47 -18.28
CA ARG A 17 21.61 -2.37 -16.89
C ARG A 17 21.80 -0.93 -16.41
N PRO A 18 21.52 -0.63 -15.13
CA PRO A 18 21.00 -1.56 -14.12
C PRO A 18 19.55 -1.99 -14.41
N PHE A 19 19.14 -3.18 -13.94
CA PHE A 19 17.76 -3.63 -14.01
C PHE A 19 16.83 -2.77 -13.13
N GLY A 20 15.53 -2.72 -13.45
CA GLY A 20 14.53 -1.98 -12.67
C GLY A 20 14.59 -0.44 -12.78
N ALA A 21 14.01 0.24 -11.80
CA ALA A 21 14.04 1.71 -11.73
C ALA A 21 15.47 2.23 -11.50
N VAL A 22 15.74 3.47 -11.93
CA VAL A 22 17.08 4.09 -11.80
C VAL A 22 17.02 5.42 -11.09
N ARG A 23 18.09 5.80 -10.39
CA ARG A 23 18.18 7.12 -9.77
C ARG A 23 18.44 8.18 -10.84
N ILE A 24 17.95 9.40 -10.64
CA ILE A 24 18.34 10.57 -11.45
C ILE A 24 19.87 10.68 -11.51
N GLY A 25 20.40 11.00 -12.69
CA GLY A 25 21.83 11.09 -12.95
C GLY A 25 22.51 9.76 -13.25
N SER A 26 21.79 8.63 -13.13
CA SER A 26 22.34 7.30 -13.43
C SER A 26 22.61 7.14 -14.92
N VAL A 27 23.66 6.38 -15.23
CA VAL A 27 23.96 5.96 -16.61
C VAL A 27 23.33 4.59 -16.84
N ILE A 28 22.39 4.53 -17.78
CA ILE A 28 21.77 3.31 -18.26
C ILE A 28 22.55 2.82 -19.47
N TYR A 29 22.91 1.54 -19.45
CA TYR A 29 23.58 0.86 -20.54
C TYR A 29 22.54 0.07 -21.31
N PHE A 30 22.50 0.28 -22.62
CA PHE A 30 21.67 -0.50 -23.53
C PHE A 30 22.56 -1.30 -24.47
N SER A 31 22.15 -2.54 -24.73
CA SER A 31 22.70 -3.42 -25.73
C SER A 31 21.55 -4.13 -26.44
N ILE A 32 21.63 -4.27 -27.77
CA ILE A 32 20.65 -4.97 -28.60
C ILE A 32 21.39 -5.84 -29.61
N LEU A 33 20.92 -7.06 -29.84
CA LEU A 33 21.43 -7.93 -30.89
C LEU A 33 20.76 -7.55 -32.22
N VAL A 34 21.55 -7.35 -33.27
CA VAL A 34 21.06 -7.11 -34.63
C VAL A 34 21.93 -7.89 -35.60
N GLU A 35 21.34 -8.84 -36.31
CA GLU A 35 22.07 -9.66 -37.29
C GLU A 35 22.31 -8.90 -38.62
N PRO A 36 23.46 -9.11 -39.28
CA PRO A 36 24.19 -8.03 -39.95
C PRO A 36 23.97 -7.90 -41.46
N ASP A 37 22.83 -8.30 -42.02
CA ASP A 37 22.63 -8.11 -43.45
C ASP A 37 22.26 -6.64 -43.74
N ALA A 38 23.28 -5.89 -44.18
CA ALA A 38 23.25 -4.51 -44.64
C ALA A 38 22.64 -3.47 -43.68
N ILE A 39 22.97 -3.57 -42.38
CA ILE A 39 22.57 -2.56 -41.38
C ILE A 39 23.17 -1.19 -41.72
N GLY A 40 22.33 -0.16 -41.73
CA GLY A 40 22.73 1.24 -41.81
C GLY A 40 22.96 1.86 -40.43
N GLU A 41 21.91 1.97 -39.62
CA GLU A 41 21.98 2.60 -38.30
C GLU A 41 21.11 1.86 -37.29
N VAL A 42 21.59 1.77 -36.05
CA VAL A 42 20.82 1.31 -34.89
C VAL A 42 20.76 2.48 -33.90
N ASN A 43 19.56 2.93 -33.55
CA ASN A 43 19.34 4.06 -32.67
C ASN A 43 18.46 3.64 -31.49
N LEU A 44 18.84 4.06 -30.28
CA LEU A 44 17.93 4.10 -29.14
C LEU A 44 17.10 5.37 -29.28
N VAL A 45 15.78 5.24 -29.35
CA VAL A 45 14.84 6.36 -29.31
C VAL A 45 14.26 6.41 -27.90
N ILE A 46 14.57 7.46 -27.15
CA ILE A 46 14.20 7.60 -25.74
C ILE A 46 13.62 8.98 -25.47
N GLN A 47 12.58 9.03 -24.63
CA GLN A 47 11.85 10.23 -24.30
C GLN A 47 11.61 10.27 -22.80
N LYS A 48 11.79 11.45 -22.19
CA LYS A 48 11.24 11.70 -20.86
C LYS A 48 9.81 12.19 -21.01
N ASP A 49 8.90 11.69 -20.18
CA ASP A 49 7.50 12.09 -20.22
C ASP A 49 7.35 13.63 -20.19
N GLY A 50 6.53 14.17 -21.10
CA GLY A 50 6.38 15.63 -21.31
C GLY A 50 7.54 16.36 -22.00
N HIS A 51 8.59 15.67 -22.46
CA HIS A 51 9.74 16.27 -23.17
C HIS A 51 9.92 15.69 -24.58
N PRO A 52 10.73 16.32 -25.46
CA PRO A 52 11.03 15.79 -26.79
C PRO A 52 11.77 14.45 -26.77
N PHE A 53 11.71 13.73 -27.89
CA PHE A 53 12.50 12.52 -28.12
C PHE A 53 13.99 12.85 -28.29
N HIS A 54 14.84 11.94 -27.81
CA HIS A 54 16.26 11.90 -28.07
C HIS A 54 16.59 10.61 -28.82
N GLU A 55 17.36 10.74 -29.90
CA GLU A 55 17.92 9.61 -30.61
C GLU A 55 19.39 9.46 -30.25
N VAL A 56 19.77 8.30 -29.73
CA VAL A 56 21.15 7.96 -29.38
C VAL A 56 21.62 6.88 -30.34
N GLN A 57 22.50 7.25 -31.26
CA GLN A 57 23.12 6.30 -32.17
C GLN A 57 23.92 5.26 -31.39
N MET A 58 23.60 3.99 -31.62
CA MET A 58 24.25 2.86 -30.98
C MET A 58 25.46 2.43 -31.80
N LYS A 59 26.55 2.07 -31.12
CA LYS A 59 27.80 1.62 -31.75
C LYS A 59 27.90 0.10 -31.66
N GLN A 60 28.34 -0.52 -32.74
CA GLN A 60 28.65 -1.95 -32.73
C GLN A 60 29.73 -2.25 -31.69
N ALA A 61 29.52 -3.27 -30.89
CA ALA A 61 30.47 -3.72 -29.87
C ALA A 61 31.72 -4.31 -30.54
N ALA A 62 32.89 -4.06 -29.93
CA ALA A 62 34.18 -4.48 -30.48
C ALA A 62 34.47 -5.99 -30.29
N ASP A 63 33.61 -6.71 -29.58
CA ASP A 63 33.83 -8.06 -29.06
C ASP A 63 33.31 -9.17 -29.98
N ALA A 64 33.49 -9.02 -31.30
CA ALA A 64 32.96 -9.90 -32.36
C ALA A 64 31.45 -10.25 -32.25
N SER A 65 30.74 -9.66 -31.28
CA SER A 65 29.35 -9.90 -31.02
C SER A 65 28.53 -9.01 -31.95
N ARG A 66 27.42 -9.52 -32.46
CA ARG A 66 26.47 -8.77 -33.32
C ARG A 66 25.64 -7.76 -32.51
N ARG A 67 26.24 -7.18 -31.47
CA ARG A 67 25.56 -6.29 -30.52
C ARG A 67 25.86 -4.84 -30.83
N PHE A 68 24.84 -4.02 -30.74
CA PHE A 68 24.94 -2.58 -30.74
C PHE A 68 24.73 -2.08 -29.32
N THR A 69 25.51 -1.10 -28.90
CA THR A 69 25.52 -0.59 -27.53
C THR A 69 25.49 0.93 -27.47
N CYS A 70 24.84 1.47 -26.46
CA CYS A 70 24.94 2.89 -26.12
C CYS A 70 24.78 3.09 -24.61
N LYS A 71 25.02 4.33 -24.19
CA LYS A 71 24.76 4.78 -22.83
C LYS A 71 23.81 5.97 -22.88
N PHE A 72 22.89 6.01 -21.94
CA PHE A 72 22.00 7.15 -21.75
C PHE A 72 22.06 7.59 -20.29
N ARG A 73 22.23 8.88 -20.03
CA ARG A 73 22.22 9.43 -18.68
C ARG A 73 20.85 10.03 -18.40
N THR A 74 20.23 9.66 -17.29
CA THR A 74 18.99 10.32 -16.84
C THR A 74 19.30 11.71 -16.28
N GLU A 75 18.44 12.68 -16.55
CA GLU A 75 18.68 14.09 -16.24
C GLU A 75 17.41 14.80 -15.75
N GLY A 76 17.61 15.92 -15.05
CA GLY A 76 16.53 16.76 -14.54
C GLY A 76 15.79 16.14 -13.35
N THR A 77 14.47 16.21 -13.36
CA THR A 77 13.55 15.77 -12.30
C THR A 77 13.21 14.28 -12.33
N PRO A 78 12.65 13.70 -11.25
CA PRO A 78 12.10 12.34 -11.26
C PRO A 78 10.97 12.22 -12.29
N GLY A 79 10.71 11.02 -12.78
CA GLY A 79 9.64 10.77 -13.73
C GLY A 79 9.84 9.51 -14.55
N LEU A 80 9.05 9.37 -15.60
CA LEU A 80 9.09 8.23 -16.50
C LEU A 80 9.92 8.55 -17.75
N TYR A 81 10.69 7.57 -18.21
CA TYR A 81 11.27 7.55 -19.53
C TYR A 81 10.66 6.42 -20.34
N PHE A 82 10.37 6.70 -21.60
CA PHE A 82 9.85 5.73 -22.55
C PHE A 82 10.86 5.53 -23.68
N TYR A 83 11.09 4.29 -24.10
CA TYR A 83 12.06 4.02 -25.15
C TYR A 83 11.71 2.84 -26.05
N HIS A 84 12.32 2.83 -27.22
CA HIS A 84 12.34 1.73 -28.19
C HIS A 84 13.60 1.83 -29.05
N PHE A 85 13.80 0.91 -29.98
CA PHE A 85 14.94 0.93 -30.91
C PHE A 85 14.46 1.15 -32.33
N ARG A 86 15.17 1.98 -33.10
CA ARG A 86 14.99 2.15 -34.54
C ARG A 86 16.20 1.55 -35.26
N ILE A 87 15.94 0.65 -36.19
CA ILE A 87 16.97 -0.03 -36.99
C ILE A 87 16.71 0.32 -38.46
N THR A 88 17.72 0.86 -39.14
CA THR A 88 17.66 1.03 -40.60
C THR A 88 18.63 0.06 -41.26
N PHE A 89 18.20 -0.57 -42.35
CA PHE A 89 18.98 -1.54 -43.11
C PHE A 89 18.69 -1.37 -44.61
N GLN A 90 19.53 -1.95 -45.46
CA GLN A 90 19.33 -1.95 -46.91
C GLN A 90 18.72 -3.29 -47.34
N GLU A 91 17.65 -3.22 -48.11
CA GLU A 91 17.01 -4.37 -48.74
C GLU A 91 16.77 -4.03 -50.20
N ASP A 92 17.32 -4.84 -51.11
CA ASP A 92 17.23 -4.66 -52.57
C ASP A 92 17.62 -3.24 -53.04
N GLY A 93 18.61 -2.63 -52.38
CA GLY A 93 19.12 -1.29 -52.68
C GLY A 93 18.28 -0.12 -52.10
N ASN A 94 17.22 -0.41 -51.34
CA ASN A 94 16.38 0.58 -50.68
C ASN A 94 16.61 0.58 -49.17
N ARG A 95 16.59 1.79 -48.57
CA ARG A 95 16.66 1.95 -47.11
C ARG A 95 15.31 1.59 -46.48
N GLN A 96 15.31 0.55 -45.66
CA GLN A 96 14.18 0.12 -44.84
C GLN A 96 14.37 0.54 -43.39
N THR A 97 13.26 0.64 -42.63
CA THR A 97 13.25 0.95 -41.20
C THR A 97 12.37 -0.05 -40.45
N LEU A 98 12.86 -0.55 -39.32
CA LEU A 98 12.13 -1.37 -38.36
C LEU A 98 12.27 -0.80 -36.96
N TYR A 99 11.29 -1.11 -36.12
CA TYR A 99 11.30 -0.75 -34.73
C TYR A 99 11.28 -2.01 -33.86
N TYR A 100 12.12 -2.03 -32.83
CA TYR A 100 12.05 -3.04 -31.79
C TYR A 100 11.49 -2.42 -30.52
N CYS A 101 10.35 -2.91 -30.07
CA CYS A 101 9.56 -2.30 -29.02
C CYS A 101 9.06 -3.35 -28.02
N LYS A 102 8.39 -2.92 -26.96
CA LYS A 102 7.80 -3.79 -25.94
C LYS A 102 6.75 -4.70 -26.58
N ALA A 103 6.68 -5.95 -26.13
CA ALA A 103 5.55 -6.82 -26.45
C ALA A 103 4.26 -6.30 -25.77
N SER A 104 3.11 -6.70 -26.32
CA SER A 104 1.80 -6.21 -25.88
C SER A 104 1.32 -6.80 -24.54
N ASP A 105 2.10 -7.70 -23.93
CA ASP A 105 1.80 -8.46 -22.69
C ASP A 105 2.23 -7.74 -21.38
N LEU A 106 2.32 -6.40 -21.46
CA LEU A 106 2.22 -5.44 -20.35
C LEU A 106 3.41 -5.21 -19.39
N PHE A 107 4.45 -6.05 -19.29
CA PHE A 107 5.42 -5.91 -18.16
C PHE A 107 6.91 -5.70 -18.52
N GLY A 108 7.24 -5.57 -19.82
CA GLY A 108 8.62 -5.54 -20.31
C GLY A 108 9.12 -6.93 -20.68
N GLY A 109 10.43 -7.16 -20.69
CA GLY A 109 11.03 -8.43 -21.08
C GLY A 109 11.43 -8.44 -22.54
N GLU A 110 11.17 -9.55 -23.23
CA GLU A 110 11.42 -9.67 -24.68
C GLU A 110 10.46 -8.78 -25.48
N GLY A 111 10.97 -8.22 -26.56
CA GLY A 111 10.19 -7.35 -27.43
C GLY A 111 9.69 -8.00 -28.70
N ARG A 112 9.12 -7.15 -29.55
CA ARG A 112 8.70 -7.49 -30.90
C ARG A 112 9.20 -6.48 -31.92
N ILE A 113 9.26 -6.94 -33.17
CA ILE A 113 9.56 -6.11 -34.33
C ILE A 113 8.23 -5.58 -34.90
N VAL A 114 8.21 -4.29 -35.24
CA VAL A 114 7.13 -3.65 -36.00
C VAL A 114 7.72 -2.78 -37.12
N SER A 115 6.97 -2.61 -38.22
CA SER A 115 7.42 -1.81 -39.38
C SER A 115 6.90 -0.37 -39.35
N GLU A 116 5.80 -0.11 -38.66
CA GLU A 116 5.17 1.21 -38.58
C GLU A 116 5.37 1.85 -37.21
N LEU A 117 5.69 3.14 -37.18
CA LEU A 117 5.88 3.89 -35.92
C LEU A 117 4.60 3.90 -35.07
N SER A 118 3.42 3.89 -35.69
CA SER A 118 2.12 3.85 -35.01
C SER A 118 1.87 2.56 -34.23
N GLN A 119 2.65 1.49 -34.49
CA GLN A 119 2.56 0.20 -33.81
C GLN A 119 3.53 0.08 -32.62
N VAL A 120 4.38 1.09 -32.40
CA VAL A 120 5.42 1.06 -31.37
C VAL A 120 4.81 1.19 -29.98
N GLU A 121 4.94 0.13 -29.19
CA GLU A 121 4.69 0.14 -27.76
C GLU A 121 6.00 0.29 -27.00
N GLN A 122 6.17 1.40 -26.28
CA GLN A 122 7.45 1.71 -25.65
C GLN A 122 7.66 0.91 -24.36
N TYR A 123 8.92 0.61 -24.08
CA TYR A 123 9.37 0.20 -22.75
C TYR A 123 9.35 1.40 -21.81
N GLN A 124 9.14 1.17 -20.52
CA GLN A 124 9.14 2.21 -19.50
C GLN A 124 10.33 2.04 -18.53
N ILE A 125 10.91 3.17 -18.12
CA ILE A 125 11.91 3.26 -17.06
C ILE A 125 11.44 4.29 -16.05
N THR A 126 11.26 3.87 -14.80
CA THR A 126 11.02 4.78 -13.69
C THR A 126 12.35 5.39 -13.23
N CYS A 127 12.43 6.72 -13.23
CA CYS A 127 13.56 7.49 -12.73
C CYS A 127 13.20 8.15 -11.40
N PHE A 128 13.86 7.77 -10.30
CA PHE A 128 13.53 8.20 -8.94
C PHE A 128 14.60 9.13 -8.34
N GLN A 129 14.21 9.93 -7.34
CA GLN A 129 15.09 10.92 -6.72
C GLN A 129 16.07 10.33 -5.70
N TYR A 130 15.52 9.58 -4.74
CA TYR A 130 16.25 8.93 -3.66
C TYR A 130 15.72 7.51 -3.49
N ALA A 131 16.60 6.61 -3.08
CA ALA A 131 16.19 5.26 -2.71
C ALA A 131 15.48 5.34 -1.36
N ASP A 132 14.37 4.63 -1.25
CA ASP A 132 13.60 4.50 -0.03
C ASP A 132 13.44 3.01 0.29
N PRO A 133 14.48 2.39 0.86
CA PRO A 133 14.48 0.95 1.08
C PRO A 133 13.46 0.58 2.14
N ALA A 134 12.59 -0.39 1.81
CA ALA A 134 11.74 -1.01 2.82
C ALA A 134 12.60 -1.76 3.85
N PRO A 135 12.13 -1.89 5.10
CA PRO A 135 12.85 -2.65 6.13
C PRO A 135 13.09 -4.10 5.72
N GLU A 136 14.28 -4.64 6.02
CA GLU A 136 14.66 -6.01 5.65
C GLU A 136 13.71 -7.07 6.22
N TRP A 137 13.23 -6.87 7.46
CA TRP A 137 12.27 -7.77 8.09
C TRP A 137 10.94 -7.84 7.34
N TYR A 138 10.57 -6.78 6.60
CA TYR A 138 9.38 -6.73 5.77
C TYR A 138 9.63 -7.42 4.41
N LEU A 139 10.76 -7.12 3.76
CA LEU A 139 11.13 -7.69 2.46
C LEU A 139 11.28 -9.22 2.48
N ASN A 140 11.80 -9.76 3.58
CA ASN A 140 12.02 -11.20 3.76
C ASN A 140 10.91 -11.87 4.60
N GLY A 141 9.84 -11.14 4.91
CA GLY A 141 8.82 -11.58 5.86
C GLY A 141 7.74 -12.47 5.25
N VAL A 142 7.16 -13.34 6.07
CA VAL A 142 5.94 -14.10 5.76
C VAL A 142 4.80 -13.50 6.57
N ILE A 143 3.84 -12.87 5.87
CA ILE A 143 2.70 -12.19 6.47
C ILE A 143 1.55 -13.18 6.67
N TYR A 144 0.95 -13.16 7.86
CA TYR A 144 -0.31 -13.82 8.17
C TYR A 144 -1.35 -12.77 8.57
N HIS A 145 -2.42 -12.63 7.79
CA HIS A 145 -3.50 -11.70 8.06
C HIS A 145 -4.53 -12.35 8.99
N ILE A 146 -4.90 -11.65 10.07
CA ILE A 146 -5.85 -12.12 11.07
C ILE A 146 -7.04 -11.16 11.13
N PHE A 147 -8.22 -11.70 10.83
CA PHE A 147 -9.49 -11.11 11.21
C PHE A 147 -9.87 -11.57 12.62
N VAL A 148 -9.64 -10.72 13.62
CA VAL A 148 -9.54 -11.11 15.04
C VAL A 148 -10.80 -11.82 15.56
N ASP A 149 -12.00 -11.31 15.27
CA ASP A 149 -13.27 -11.88 15.75
C ASP A 149 -13.49 -13.34 15.32
N ARG A 150 -12.87 -13.76 14.21
CA ARG A 150 -13.07 -15.08 13.59
C ARG A 150 -11.88 -16.02 13.77
N PHE A 151 -10.81 -15.56 14.41
CA PHE A 151 -9.56 -16.31 14.45
C PHE A 151 -9.53 -17.32 15.60
N PHE A 152 -9.55 -16.84 16.83
CA PHE A 152 -9.54 -17.71 18.01
C PHE A 152 -9.99 -16.93 19.25
N ASN A 153 -10.79 -17.55 20.11
CA ASN A 153 -11.19 -16.99 21.39
C ASN A 153 -10.29 -17.55 22.51
N GLY A 154 -9.41 -16.70 23.06
CA GLY A 154 -8.48 -17.11 24.11
C GLY A 154 -8.98 -16.88 25.54
N ASN A 155 -10.23 -16.46 25.73
CA ASN A 155 -10.79 -16.20 27.04
C ASN A 155 -11.22 -17.49 27.72
N ARG A 156 -11.16 -17.51 29.06
CA ARG A 156 -11.62 -18.66 29.86
C ARG A 156 -13.08 -18.99 29.52
N HIS A 157 -13.36 -20.28 29.27
CA HIS A 157 -14.68 -20.78 28.87
C HIS A 157 -15.23 -20.13 27.58
N ASN A 158 -14.36 -19.68 26.67
CA ASN A 158 -14.74 -19.00 25.42
C ASN A 158 -15.66 -17.80 25.64
N ARG A 159 -15.55 -17.13 26.80
CA ARG A 159 -16.44 -16.01 27.13
C ARG A 159 -16.14 -14.80 26.26
N VAL A 160 -17.17 -14.24 25.65
CA VAL A 160 -17.13 -12.93 24.99
C VAL A 160 -17.15 -11.84 26.06
N LEU A 161 -16.15 -10.96 26.06
CA LEU A 161 -16.08 -9.83 26.98
C LEU A 161 -16.87 -8.65 26.43
N HIS A 162 -17.50 -7.88 27.31
CA HIS A 162 -18.19 -6.62 26.96
C HIS A 162 -19.04 -6.69 25.68
N PRO A 163 -19.96 -7.67 25.56
CA PRO A 163 -20.78 -7.79 24.36
C PRO A 163 -21.56 -6.51 24.14
N LYS A 164 -21.51 -5.99 22.91
CA LYS A 164 -22.15 -4.73 22.55
C LYS A 164 -23.68 -4.87 22.64
N LYS A 165 -24.37 -3.77 22.95
CA LYS A 165 -25.83 -3.74 22.89
C LYS A 165 -26.28 -4.11 21.48
N ASN A 166 -27.37 -4.86 21.38
CA ASN A 166 -27.91 -5.30 20.09
C ASN A 166 -26.83 -5.97 19.21
N SER A 167 -26.12 -6.96 19.75
CA SER A 167 -25.15 -7.81 19.03
C SER A 167 -25.64 -9.26 18.98
N PHE A 168 -25.41 -9.96 17.87
CA PHE A 168 -25.70 -11.39 17.73
C PHE A 168 -24.41 -12.17 17.99
N LEU A 169 -24.43 -13.08 18.96
CA LEU A 169 -23.27 -13.89 19.33
C LEU A 169 -23.53 -15.34 18.92
N TYR A 170 -22.60 -15.93 18.19
CA TYR A 170 -22.66 -17.33 17.83
C TYR A 170 -22.40 -18.22 19.04
N ALA A 171 -23.13 -19.34 19.10
CA ALA A 171 -22.93 -20.36 20.12
C ALA A 171 -21.81 -21.35 19.76
N THR A 172 -21.55 -21.52 18.46
CA THR A 172 -20.57 -22.45 17.87
C THR A 172 -19.83 -21.78 16.71
N ASP A 173 -18.61 -22.21 16.44
CA ASP A 173 -17.78 -21.77 15.31
C ASP A 173 -18.08 -22.52 13.99
N GLU A 174 -18.98 -23.50 14.03
CA GLU A 174 -19.48 -24.23 12.84
C GLU A 174 -20.50 -23.42 12.03
N ASP A 175 -21.12 -22.42 12.66
CA ASP A 175 -22.15 -21.59 12.04
C ASP A 175 -21.56 -20.67 10.95
N ARG A 176 -22.39 -20.36 9.94
CA ARG A 176 -22.03 -19.38 8.91
C ARG A 176 -22.44 -17.97 9.33
N PRO A 177 -21.66 -16.93 8.96
CA PRO A 177 -22.03 -15.54 9.17
C PRO A 177 -23.42 -15.23 8.58
N TYR A 178 -24.25 -14.54 9.36
CA TYR A 178 -25.64 -14.23 9.04
C TYR A 178 -25.87 -12.73 9.21
N TYR A 179 -26.18 -12.07 8.09
CA TYR A 179 -26.40 -10.63 8.07
C TYR A 179 -27.84 -10.31 8.47
N ILE A 180 -28.02 -9.84 9.70
CA ILE A 180 -29.33 -9.40 10.19
C ILE A 180 -29.57 -7.96 9.70
N ARG A 181 -30.48 -7.82 8.74
CA ARG A 181 -30.77 -6.55 8.06
C ARG A 181 -32.15 -5.99 8.41
N ASP A 182 -32.29 -4.68 8.34
CA ASP A 182 -33.57 -3.98 8.47
C ASP A 182 -34.33 -3.96 7.13
N LYS A 183 -35.50 -3.31 7.13
CA LYS A 183 -36.34 -3.15 5.94
C LYS A 183 -35.70 -2.35 4.79
N ASN A 184 -34.60 -1.64 5.05
CA ASN A 184 -33.86 -0.84 4.08
C ASN A 184 -32.53 -1.51 3.68
N ASP A 185 -32.40 -2.82 3.96
CA ASP A 185 -31.19 -3.62 3.70
C ASP A 185 -29.93 -3.17 4.48
N LYS A 186 -30.09 -2.32 5.50
CA LYS A 186 -28.99 -1.90 6.38
C LYS A 186 -28.77 -2.94 7.48
N ILE A 187 -27.53 -3.09 7.94
CA ILE A 187 -27.23 -4.00 9.06
C ILE A 187 -27.95 -3.51 10.33
N ALA A 188 -28.92 -4.29 10.79
CA ALA A 188 -29.69 -4.02 12.00
C ALA A 188 -29.00 -4.53 13.26
N ARG A 189 -28.21 -5.61 13.12
CA ARG A 189 -27.51 -6.26 14.23
C ARG A 189 -26.21 -6.87 13.72
N TRP A 190 -25.09 -6.46 14.32
CA TRP A 190 -23.78 -7.04 14.01
C TRP A 190 -23.60 -8.39 14.67
N ASP A 191 -23.02 -9.34 13.94
CA ASP A 191 -22.74 -10.71 14.36
C ASP A 191 -21.28 -10.89 14.79
N PHE A 192 -21.03 -11.67 15.84
CA PHE A 192 -19.70 -11.90 16.40
C PHE A 192 -19.49 -13.35 16.82
N PHE A 193 -18.29 -13.86 16.57
CA PHE A 193 -17.85 -15.19 17.03
C PHE A 193 -17.00 -15.10 18.30
N GLY A 194 -16.48 -13.92 18.65
CA GLY A 194 -15.83 -13.68 19.93
C GLY A 194 -14.32 -13.95 19.96
N GLY A 195 -13.70 -14.11 18.80
CA GLY A 195 -12.24 -14.11 18.69
C GLY A 195 -11.63 -12.81 19.22
N ASN A 196 -10.43 -12.89 19.80
CA ASN A 196 -9.85 -11.80 20.58
C ASN A 196 -8.32 -11.85 20.64
N LEU A 197 -7.70 -10.79 21.18
CA LEU A 197 -6.24 -10.67 21.24
C LEU A 197 -5.59 -11.75 22.12
N SER A 198 -6.26 -12.18 23.20
CA SER A 198 -5.81 -13.33 24.00
C SER A 198 -5.75 -14.61 23.16
N GLY A 199 -6.68 -14.76 22.22
CA GLY A 199 -6.68 -15.89 21.29
C GLY A 199 -5.54 -15.82 20.27
N VAL A 200 -5.24 -14.63 19.75
CA VAL A 200 -4.04 -14.41 18.92
C VAL A 200 -2.77 -14.79 19.70
N ILE A 201 -2.65 -14.35 20.95
CA ILE A 201 -1.53 -14.71 21.84
C ILE A 201 -1.40 -16.24 21.99
N ALA A 202 -2.53 -16.94 22.17
CA ALA A 202 -2.53 -18.40 22.35
C ALA A 202 -2.03 -19.17 21.12
N LYS A 203 -2.11 -18.57 19.92
CA LYS A 203 -1.71 -19.20 18.65
C LYS A 203 -0.36 -18.72 18.12
N LEU A 204 0.34 -17.80 18.79
CA LEU A 204 1.63 -17.29 18.32
C LEU A 204 2.67 -18.39 18.08
N VAL A 205 2.72 -19.42 18.93
CA VAL A 205 3.65 -20.54 18.78
C VAL A 205 3.32 -21.36 17.53
N ASP A 206 2.03 -21.59 17.25
CA ASP A 206 1.59 -22.30 16.06
C ASP A 206 1.91 -21.50 14.79
N LEU A 207 1.66 -20.19 14.80
CA LEU A 207 2.02 -19.27 13.71
C LEU A 207 3.54 -19.25 13.48
N LYS A 208 4.35 -19.24 14.54
CA LYS A 208 5.81 -19.33 14.43
C LYS A 208 6.26 -20.63 13.77
N ARG A 209 5.65 -21.76 14.14
CA ARG A 209 5.95 -23.07 13.50
C ARG A 209 5.59 -23.09 12.02
N LEU A 210 4.56 -22.36 11.62
CA LEU A 210 4.19 -22.18 10.20
C LEU A 210 5.23 -21.32 9.43
N GLY A 211 6.14 -20.63 10.12
CA GLY A 211 7.14 -19.75 9.52
C GLY A 211 6.70 -18.29 9.43
N VAL A 212 5.58 -17.91 10.06
CA VAL A 212 5.10 -16.52 10.09
C VAL A 212 6.11 -15.64 10.83
N THR A 213 6.43 -14.49 10.24
CA THR A 213 7.29 -13.45 10.84
C THR A 213 6.58 -12.11 10.97
N ILE A 214 5.41 -11.94 10.34
CA ILE A 214 4.60 -10.74 10.43
C ILE A 214 3.13 -11.15 10.60
N ILE A 215 2.46 -10.60 11.60
CA ILE A 215 1.01 -10.67 11.75
C ILE A 215 0.44 -9.32 11.36
N TYR A 216 -0.44 -9.31 10.37
CA TYR A 216 -1.27 -8.15 10.05
C TYR A 216 -2.64 -8.36 10.71
N LEU A 217 -3.06 -7.44 11.57
CA LEU A 217 -4.38 -7.44 12.18
C LEU A 217 -5.31 -6.52 11.39
N SER A 218 -6.50 -7.03 11.00
CA SER A 218 -7.65 -6.16 10.68
C SER A 218 -7.93 -5.18 11.83
N PRO A 219 -8.73 -4.11 11.62
CA PRO A 219 -8.90 -3.06 12.62
C PRO A 219 -9.29 -3.61 14.01
N ILE A 220 -8.58 -3.16 15.04
CA ILE A 220 -8.75 -3.64 16.43
C ILE A 220 -9.28 -2.56 17.38
N PHE A 221 -9.42 -1.33 16.89
CA PHE A 221 -9.92 -0.22 17.69
C PHE A 221 -11.41 -0.33 17.95
N GLU A 222 -11.88 0.32 19.01
CA GLU A 222 -13.28 0.29 19.40
C GLU A 222 -14.17 0.71 18.23
N ALA A 223 -15.14 -0.14 17.89
CA ALA A 223 -16.10 0.09 16.81
C ALA A 223 -17.39 -0.68 17.07
N ARG A 224 -18.50 -0.32 16.43
CA ARG A 224 -19.77 -1.04 16.64
C ARG A 224 -19.83 -2.38 15.88
N SER A 225 -19.14 -2.50 14.74
CA SER A 225 -19.19 -3.69 13.89
C SER A 225 -18.21 -4.78 14.29
N ASN A 226 -18.30 -5.92 13.60
CA ASN A 226 -17.34 -7.02 13.68
C ASN A 226 -16.04 -6.77 12.91
N HIS A 227 -16.09 -6.01 11.81
CA HIS A 227 -14.95 -5.70 10.95
C HIS A 227 -14.17 -4.47 11.43
N LYS A 228 -14.82 -3.58 12.17
CA LYS A 228 -14.24 -2.42 12.87
C LYS A 228 -13.63 -1.31 12.01
N TYR A 229 -13.89 -1.33 10.70
CA TYR A 229 -13.61 -0.18 9.81
C TYR A 229 -14.46 1.06 10.15
N ASP A 230 -15.61 0.87 10.82
CA ASP A 230 -16.42 1.96 11.39
C ASP A 230 -15.87 2.41 12.76
N THR A 231 -14.61 2.87 12.79
CA THR A 231 -13.88 3.20 14.01
C THR A 231 -14.66 4.18 14.90
N GLY A 232 -14.92 3.74 16.13
CA GLY A 232 -15.58 4.48 17.19
C GLY A 232 -14.61 5.35 18.01
N ASP A 233 -13.46 4.78 18.38
CA ASP A 233 -12.36 5.52 19.03
C ASP A 233 -10.98 4.92 18.69
N PHE A 234 -10.14 5.68 18.00
CA PHE A 234 -8.77 5.29 17.62
C PHE A 234 -7.82 5.10 18.81
N ARG A 235 -8.16 5.59 20.01
CA ARG A 235 -7.31 5.48 21.20
C ARG A 235 -7.55 4.23 22.04
N LYS A 236 -8.54 3.43 21.68
CA LYS A 236 -9.02 2.37 22.54
C LYS A 236 -9.11 1.06 21.78
N ILE A 237 -8.56 -0.01 22.35
CA ILE A 237 -8.81 -1.37 21.86
C ILE A 237 -10.29 -1.70 22.05
N ASP A 238 -10.89 -2.38 21.07
CA ASP A 238 -12.27 -2.80 21.21
C ASP A 238 -12.44 -3.71 22.45
N PRO A 239 -13.36 -3.38 23.38
CA PRO A 239 -13.54 -4.15 24.60
C PRO A 239 -13.90 -5.63 24.39
N MET A 240 -14.44 -6.01 23.23
CA MET A 240 -14.67 -7.43 22.90
C MET A 240 -13.36 -8.17 22.57
N PHE A 241 -12.34 -7.45 22.11
CA PHE A 241 -11.03 -7.99 21.76
C PHE A 241 -10.04 -7.96 22.94
N GLY A 242 -10.24 -7.09 23.93
CA GLY A 242 -9.42 -6.98 25.12
C GLY A 242 -9.23 -5.54 25.55
N ASP A 243 -8.01 -5.21 25.98
CA ASP A 243 -7.57 -3.88 26.36
C ASP A 243 -6.13 -3.62 25.90
N GLU A 244 -5.60 -2.43 26.16
CA GLU A 244 -4.24 -2.02 25.80
C GLU A 244 -3.18 -2.87 26.51
N LYS A 245 -3.49 -3.43 27.70
CA LYS A 245 -2.56 -4.32 28.43
C LYS A 245 -2.42 -5.66 27.71
N ILE A 246 -3.52 -6.24 27.24
CA ILE A 246 -3.52 -7.46 26.43
C ILE A 246 -2.81 -7.18 25.11
N PHE A 247 -3.06 -6.04 24.47
CA PHE A 247 -2.37 -5.67 23.24
C PHE A 247 -0.85 -5.54 23.42
N LYS A 248 -0.38 -4.83 24.47
CA LYS A 248 1.04 -4.73 24.79
C LYS A 248 1.66 -6.11 25.05
N LYS A 249 0.93 -7.01 25.70
CA LYS A 249 1.35 -8.41 25.92
C LYS A 249 1.45 -9.18 24.59
N LEU A 250 0.53 -8.96 23.65
CA LEU A 250 0.59 -9.55 22.31
C LEU A 250 1.85 -9.10 21.58
N VAL A 251 2.10 -7.79 21.51
CA VAL A 251 3.28 -7.23 20.84
C VAL A 251 4.57 -7.77 21.45
N SER A 252 4.68 -7.77 22.79
CA SER A 252 5.86 -8.30 23.49
C SER A 252 6.10 -9.78 23.19
N LYS A 253 5.07 -10.63 23.31
CA LYS A 253 5.19 -12.08 23.05
C LYS A 253 5.47 -12.40 21.58
N ALA A 254 4.85 -11.66 20.66
CA ALA A 254 5.14 -11.78 19.24
C ALA A 254 6.60 -11.43 18.96
N GLY A 255 7.08 -10.31 19.53
CA GLY A 255 8.47 -9.87 19.43
C GLY A 255 9.48 -10.91 19.93
N GLN A 256 9.21 -11.56 21.06
CA GLN A 256 10.05 -12.67 21.59
C GLN A 256 10.15 -13.86 20.62
N LEU A 257 9.17 -14.05 19.74
CA LEU A 257 9.16 -15.09 18.71
C LEU A 257 9.69 -14.60 17.36
N GLY A 258 10.18 -13.35 17.28
CA GLY A 258 10.58 -12.71 16.04
C GLY A 258 9.41 -12.42 15.09
N ILE A 259 8.21 -12.20 15.64
CA ILE A 259 7.00 -11.84 14.90
C ILE A 259 6.71 -10.34 15.11
N ARG A 260 6.57 -9.59 14.02
CA ARG A 260 6.13 -8.19 14.03
C ARG A 260 4.62 -8.09 13.89
N ILE A 261 4.01 -7.10 14.54
CA ILE A 261 2.57 -6.81 14.40
C ILE A 261 2.38 -5.59 13.51
N ILE A 262 1.54 -5.69 12.48
CA ILE A 262 1.08 -4.56 11.66
C ILE A 262 -0.39 -4.29 12.00
N LEU A 263 -0.73 -3.03 12.25
CA LEU A 263 -2.11 -2.58 12.49
C LEU A 263 -2.74 -1.98 11.25
N ASP A 264 -4.07 -2.06 11.16
CA ASP A 264 -4.85 -1.39 10.13
C ASP A 264 -5.18 0.06 10.53
N GLY A 265 -4.75 1.03 9.72
CA GLY A 265 -4.94 2.46 9.92
C GLY A 265 -6.07 3.01 9.06
N VAL A 266 -7.28 3.06 9.63
CA VAL A 266 -8.51 3.50 8.95
C VAL A 266 -8.68 5.02 9.09
N PHE A 267 -7.88 5.79 8.36
CA PHE A 267 -7.81 7.26 8.53
C PHE A 267 -8.61 8.06 7.49
N ASN A 268 -9.37 7.38 6.61
CA ASN A 268 -10.18 8.04 5.59
C ASN A 268 -11.57 8.44 6.10
N HIS A 269 -12.12 7.65 7.03
CA HIS A 269 -13.45 7.81 7.59
C HIS A 269 -13.48 7.29 9.04
N VAL A 270 -14.56 7.59 9.76
CA VAL A 270 -14.84 7.01 11.08
C VAL A 270 -16.21 6.35 11.06
N GLY A 271 -16.55 5.62 12.13
CA GLY A 271 -17.92 5.15 12.31
C GLY A 271 -18.88 6.29 12.62
N VAL A 272 -20.10 6.21 12.11
CA VAL A 272 -21.20 7.11 12.48
C VAL A 272 -21.50 7.08 13.99
N ASP A 273 -21.19 5.94 14.63
CA ASP A 273 -21.20 5.75 16.09
C ASP A 273 -19.78 5.82 16.65
N SER A 274 -19.22 7.02 16.67
CA SER A 274 -17.88 7.32 17.19
C SER A 274 -17.90 8.47 18.18
N VAL A 275 -16.85 8.62 18.98
CA VAL A 275 -16.67 9.82 19.84
C VAL A 275 -16.57 11.10 19.00
N TYR A 276 -16.13 11.00 17.74
CA TYR A 276 -15.93 12.13 16.83
C TYR A 276 -17.23 12.58 16.17
N PHE A 277 -18.05 11.64 15.68
CA PHE A 277 -19.29 11.94 14.95
C PHE A 277 -20.54 11.81 15.84
N ASN A 278 -20.64 10.70 16.57
CA ASN A 278 -21.61 10.41 17.63
C ASN A 278 -23.10 10.56 17.24
N ARG A 279 -23.54 10.00 16.11
CA ARG A 279 -24.94 10.15 15.68
C ARG A 279 -25.98 9.64 16.69
N PHE A 280 -25.65 8.56 17.40
CA PHE A 280 -26.58 7.89 18.31
C PHE A 280 -26.44 8.31 19.78
N GLY A 281 -25.45 9.13 20.14
CA GLY A 281 -25.25 9.60 21.52
C GLY A 281 -24.69 8.56 22.49
N ASN A 282 -24.07 7.50 21.96
CA ASN A 282 -23.45 6.47 22.78
C ASN A 282 -22.13 6.91 23.43
N TYR A 283 -21.53 8.02 22.98
CA TYR A 283 -20.26 8.56 23.47
C TYR A 283 -20.43 9.85 24.30
N GLY A 284 -21.61 10.06 24.90
CA GLY A 284 -21.93 11.29 25.63
C GLY A 284 -22.32 12.42 24.69
N SER A 285 -22.04 13.67 25.09
CA SER A 285 -22.30 14.88 24.30
C SER A 285 -21.03 15.38 23.59
N GLY A 286 -21.17 16.07 22.46
CA GLY A 286 -20.06 16.81 21.83
C GLY A 286 -19.44 16.17 20.59
N GLY A 287 -20.09 15.17 19.99
CA GLY A 287 -19.73 14.71 18.64
C GLY A 287 -20.26 15.66 17.56
N ALA A 288 -19.59 15.68 16.41
CA ALA A 288 -19.86 16.61 15.30
C ALA A 288 -21.32 16.60 14.82
N TYR A 289 -21.99 15.45 14.81
CA TYR A 289 -23.39 15.36 14.35
C TYR A 289 -24.38 16.04 15.31
N GLN A 290 -24.05 16.06 16.60
CA GLN A 290 -24.96 16.55 17.65
C GLN A 290 -24.75 18.02 17.96
N ASP A 291 -23.53 18.51 17.82
CA ASP A 291 -23.11 19.82 18.29
C ASP A 291 -22.20 20.50 17.26
N ALA A 292 -22.69 21.59 16.66
CA ALA A 292 -21.93 22.39 15.71
C ALA A 292 -20.73 23.11 16.34
N SER A 293 -20.70 23.23 17.68
CA SER A 293 -19.55 23.75 18.43
C SER A 293 -18.56 22.65 18.85
N SER A 294 -18.81 21.40 18.47
CA SER A 294 -17.91 20.28 18.71
C SER A 294 -16.49 20.57 18.19
N PRO A 295 -15.42 20.22 18.93
CA PRO A 295 -14.06 20.33 18.43
C PRO A 295 -13.81 19.44 17.19
N TYR A 296 -14.68 18.45 16.95
CA TYR A 296 -14.63 17.55 15.80
C TYR A 296 -15.51 18.00 14.64
N HIS A 297 -16.35 19.03 14.79
CA HIS A 297 -17.32 19.43 13.77
C HIS A 297 -16.64 19.68 12.42
N ASP A 298 -15.53 20.41 12.44
CA ASP A 298 -14.75 20.76 11.27
C ASP A 298 -14.05 19.56 10.61
N TRP A 299 -13.99 18.40 11.26
CA TRP A 299 -13.45 17.19 10.64
C TRP A 299 -14.39 16.61 9.60
N PHE A 300 -15.65 17.05 9.53
CA PHE A 300 -16.65 16.52 8.61
C PHE A 300 -17.19 17.63 7.70
N THR A 301 -17.73 17.25 6.55
CA THR A 301 -18.41 18.16 5.64
C THR A 301 -19.91 17.88 5.71
N PHE A 302 -20.70 18.85 6.19
CA PHE A 302 -22.16 18.81 6.19
C PHE A 302 -22.73 19.69 5.08
N HIS A 303 -23.79 19.23 4.42
CA HIS A 303 -24.41 19.87 3.26
C HIS A 303 -25.80 20.38 3.62
N GLY A 304 -25.88 21.63 4.07
CA GLY A 304 -27.14 22.28 4.44
C GLY A 304 -27.65 21.89 5.83
N ASP A 305 -27.93 20.61 6.06
CA ASP A 305 -28.32 20.07 7.36
C ASP A 305 -27.36 18.96 7.86
N ARG A 306 -27.59 18.49 9.09
CA ARG A 306 -26.75 17.48 9.74
C ARG A 306 -26.93 16.06 9.22
N ASP A 307 -28.00 15.77 8.49
CA ASP A 307 -28.29 14.44 7.96
C ASP A 307 -27.66 14.20 6.58
N HIS A 308 -27.19 15.26 5.92
CA HIS A 308 -26.47 15.21 4.66
C HIS A 308 -25.00 15.57 4.88
N TYR A 309 -24.11 14.59 4.70
CA TYR A 309 -22.68 14.76 4.90
C TYR A 309 -21.89 13.85 3.97
N ASP A 310 -20.62 14.17 3.76
CA ASP A 310 -19.72 13.35 2.95
C ASP A 310 -19.52 11.97 3.61
N CYS A 311 -19.69 10.91 2.81
CA CYS A 311 -19.63 9.52 3.24
C CYS A 311 -18.80 8.69 2.26
N TRP A 312 -18.11 7.67 2.76
CA TRP A 312 -17.32 6.80 1.91
C TRP A 312 -18.26 5.97 1.02
N TRP A 313 -18.19 6.15 -0.29
CA TRP A 313 -19.03 5.45 -1.28
C TRP A 313 -20.55 5.54 -0.98
N SER A 314 -21.01 6.67 -0.45
CA SER A 314 -22.41 6.90 -0.04
C SER A 314 -22.89 5.98 1.10
N ILE A 315 -21.97 5.29 1.79
CA ILE A 315 -22.28 4.47 2.97
C ILE A 315 -22.40 5.41 4.16
N THR A 316 -23.63 5.76 4.54
CA THR A 316 -23.91 6.73 5.62
C THR A 316 -23.38 6.34 6.99
N ASP A 317 -22.96 5.08 7.16
CA ASP A 317 -22.34 4.60 8.39
C ASP A 317 -20.85 4.99 8.52
N LEU A 318 -20.25 5.51 7.44
CA LEU A 318 -18.84 5.84 7.33
C LEU A 318 -18.64 7.31 6.89
N PRO A 319 -18.95 8.28 7.77
CA PRO A 319 -18.66 9.70 7.51
C PRO A 319 -17.18 9.91 7.23
N THR A 320 -16.86 10.57 6.10
CA THR A 320 -15.47 10.83 5.71
C THR A 320 -14.90 11.99 6.51
N VAL A 321 -13.62 11.87 6.83
CA VAL A 321 -12.89 12.95 7.52
C VAL A 321 -12.20 13.87 6.52
N ASN A 322 -12.22 15.16 6.82
CA ASN A 322 -11.48 16.19 6.12
C ASN A 322 -9.99 16.13 6.54
N LYS A 323 -9.23 15.37 5.76
CA LYS A 323 -7.80 15.12 5.94
C LYS A 323 -6.91 16.37 5.82
N ALA A 324 -7.45 17.49 5.32
CA ALA A 324 -6.75 18.77 5.26
C ALA A 324 -6.81 19.55 6.59
N LYS A 325 -7.67 19.16 7.54
CA LYS A 325 -7.80 19.86 8.82
C LYS A 325 -6.58 19.59 9.71
N ILE A 326 -5.90 20.66 10.10
CA ILE A 326 -4.71 20.60 10.96
C ILE A 326 -5.01 19.88 12.28
N THR A 327 -6.19 20.09 12.87
CA THR A 327 -6.60 19.41 14.12
C THR A 327 -6.68 17.89 13.93
N TYR A 328 -7.15 17.42 12.77
CA TYR A 328 -7.17 15.99 12.44
C TYR A 328 -5.77 15.45 12.12
N GLN A 329 -4.94 16.20 11.40
CA GLN A 329 -3.55 15.82 11.12
C GLN A 329 -2.72 15.67 12.41
N LYS A 330 -2.82 16.62 13.34
CA LYS A 330 -2.19 16.53 14.68
C LYS A 330 -2.65 15.32 15.47
N PHE A 331 -3.94 15.03 15.38
CA PHE A 331 -4.55 13.90 16.04
C PHE A 331 -4.06 12.56 15.48
N ILE A 332 -3.88 12.44 14.15
CA ILE A 332 -3.43 11.18 13.53
C ILE A 332 -1.92 11.02 13.57
N TYR A 333 -1.12 12.03 13.20
CA TYR A 333 0.34 11.88 13.05
C TYR A 333 1.20 13.09 13.45
N ASP A 334 0.65 14.31 13.57
CA ASP A 334 1.44 15.54 13.78
C ASP A 334 1.49 15.98 15.26
N SER A 335 1.63 15.02 16.18
CA SER A 335 1.89 15.27 17.61
C SER A 335 2.52 14.05 18.27
N GLU A 336 3.18 14.21 19.42
CA GLU A 336 3.76 13.08 20.17
C GLU A 336 2.69 12.16 20.80
N GLU A 337 1.47 12.67 20.95
CA GLU A 337 0.30 11.94 21.48
C GLU A 337 -0.66 11.52 20.35
N SER A 338 -0.18 11.54 19.10
CA SER A 338 -0.99 11.18 17.95
C SER A 338 -1.35 9.69 17.97
N VAL A 339 -2.36 9.29 17.20
CA VAL A 339 -2.73 7.88 17.04
C VAL A 339 -1.53 7.06 16.56
N ILE A 340 -0.83 7.55 15.53
CA ILE A 340 0.36 6.87 15.00
C ILE A 340 1.43 6.73 16.07
N ASP A 341 1.78 7.81 16.77
CA ASP A 341 2.83 7.78 17.80
C ASP A 341 2.45 6.84 18.96
N THR A 342 1.23 6.97 19.50
CA THR A 342 0.76 6.19 20.66
C THR A 342 0.90 4.68 20.43
N TRP A 343 0.40 4.16 19.31
CA TRP A 343 0.44 2.72 19.06
C TRP A 343 1.81 2.26 18.55
N THR A 344 2.55 3.12 17.85
CA THR A 344 3.94 2.83 17.46
C THR A 344 4.85 2.68 18.69
N GLU A 345 4.68 3.51 19.71
CA GLU A 345 5.39 3.38 20.99
C GLU A 345 5.07 2.08 21.75
N MET A 346 3.94 1.43 21.47
CA MET A 346 3.64 0.10 22.01
C MET A 346 4.45 -1.03 21.37
N GLY A 347 5.20 -0.75 20.29
CA GLY A 347 6.16 -1.67 19.68
C GLY A 347 5.66 -2.41 18.44
N ILE A 348 4.61 -1.93 17.77
CA ILE A 348 4.17 -2.48 16.49
C ILE A 348 5.25 -2.31 15.42
N GLY A 349 5.26 -3.20 14.42
CA GLY A 349 6.19 -3.15 13.30
C GLY A 349 5.79 -2.17 12.20
N GLY A 350 4.51 -1.79 12.10
CA GLY A 350 4.06 -0.82 11.11
C GLY A 350 2.54 -0.73 10.97
N TRP A 351 2.12 -0.04 9.93
CA TRP A 351 0.71 0.22 9.61
C TRP A 351 0.39 -0.19 8.18
N ARG A 352 -0.74 -0.86 7.99
CA ARG A 352 -1.44 -1.00 6.71
C ARG A 352 -2.43 0.15 6.62
N LEU A 353 -2.35 0.97 5.58
CA LEU A 353 -3.27 2.11 5.41
C LEU A 353 -4.50 1.66 4.62
N ASP A 354 -5.67 1.81 5.23
CA ASP A 354 -6.94 1.52 4.56
C ASP A 354 -7.30 2.63 3.56
N VAL A 355 -7.76 2.23 2.38
CA VAL A 355 -8.14 3.13 1.26
C VAL A 355 -7.07 4.23 1.05
N ALA A 356 -5.80 3.80 0.95
CA ALA A 356 -4.66 4.70 0.86
C ALA A 356 -4.72 5.63 -0.37
N ASP A 357 -5.42 5.22 -1.42
CA ASP A 357 -5.69 5.99 -2.64
C ASP A 357 -6.60 7.20 -2.41
N GLU A 358 -7.38 7.22 -1.32
CA GLU A 358 -8.18 8.38 -0.90
C GLU A 358 -7.46 9.27 0.14
N LEU A 359 -6.24 8.90 0.55
CA LEU A 359 -5.38 9.74 1.38
C LEU A 359 -4.48 10.59 0.48
N SER A 360 -4.36 11.88 0.77
CA SER A 360 -3.46 12.74 -0.01
C SER A 360 -2.00 12.39 0.24
N ASP A 361 -1.14 12.60 -0.76
CA ASP A 361 0.31 12.39 -0.63
C ASP A 361 0.91 13.11 0.59
N GLY A 362 0.45 14.34 0.86
CA GLY A 362 0.86 15.11 2.03
C GLY A 362 0.46 14.46 3.36
N PHE A 363 -0.73 13.85 3.42
CA PHE A 363 -1.19 13.13 4.61
C PHE A 363 -0.36 11.86 4.85
N ILE A 364 -0.10 11.08 3.80
CA ILE A 364 0.75 9.88 3.85
C ILE A 364 2.18 10.26 4.24
N ALA A 365 2.74 11.32 3.68
CA ALA A 365 4.05 11.85 4.06
C ALA A 365 4.10 12.28 5.53
N GLY A 366 3.00 12.84 6.05
CA GLY A 366 2.84 13.14 7.48
C GLY A 366 2.94 11.91 8.38
N ILE A 367 2.21 10.84 8.04
CA ILE A 367 2.30 9.54 8.74
C ILE A 367 3.73 9.01 8.70
N ARG A 368 4.35 9.04 7.52
CA ARG A 368 5.73 8.58 7.35
C ARG A 368 6.71 9.36 8.23
N ASN A 369 6.58 10.68 8.28
CA ASN A 369 7.40 11.53 9.14
C ASN A 369 7.22 11.18 10.62
N ALA A 370 6.00 10.82 11.04
CA ALA A 370 5.75 10.35 12.39
C ALA A 370 6.49 9.05 12.71
N LEU A 371 6.43 8.05 11.82
CA LEU A 371 7.16 6.79 11.99
C LEU A 371 8.67 6.99 12.05
N HIS A 372 9.24 7.86 11.20
CA HIS A 372 10.67 8.19 11.24
C HIS A 372 11.12 8.82 12.57
N ARG A 373 10.23 9.52 13.32
CA ARG A 373 10.58 10.03 14.65
C ARG A 373 10.89 8.89 15.63
N HIS A 374 10.20 7.76 15.51
CA HIS A 374 10.41 6.57 16.35
C HIS A 374 11.68 5.81 15.98
N GLU A 375 12.00 5.69 14.69
CA GLU A 375 13.25 5.07 14.24
C GLU A 375 14.48 5.81 14.77
N LYS A 376 14.45 7.16 14.74
CA LYS A 376 15.55 8.01 15.24
C LYS A 376 15.73 7.95 16.76
N ARG A 377 14.66 7.69 17.51
CA ARG A 377 14.71 7.55 18.97
C ARG A 377 15.38 6.23 19.41
N GLY A 378 15.52 5.27 18.49
CA GLY A 378 15.98 3.92 18.79
C GLY A 378 14.98 3.17 19.70
N PRO A 379 15.15 1.85 19.90
CA PRO A 379 14.41 1.17 20.95
C PRO A 379 14.79 1.84 22.29
N LYS A 380 13.84 2.46 22.98
CA LYS A 380 13.99 2.75 24.42
C LYS A 380 14.35 1.41 25.05
N SER A 381 15.53 1.31 25.67
CA SER A 381 16.04 0.08 26.27
C SER A 381 14.95 -0.60 27.09
N THR A 382 14.31 -1.62 26.54
CA THR A 382 13.50 -2.54 27.31
C THR A 382 14.39 -3.74 27.58
N ASP A 383 14.82 -3.87 28.83
CA ASP A 383 15.26 -5.15 29.38
C ASP A 383 14.24 -6.21 28.95
N TRP A 384 14.71 -7.18 28.17
CA TRP A 384 13.89 -8.21 27.51
C TRP A 384 13.34 -9.24 28.48
#